data_AF-A0A522APF5-F1
#
_entry.id   AF-A0A522APF5-F1
#
_cell.length_a   1.000
_cell.length_b   1.000
_cell.length_c   1.000
_cell.angle_alpha   90.00
_cell.angle_beta   90.00
_cell.angle_gamma   90.00
#
_symmetry.space_group_name_H-M   'P 1'
#
loop_
_entity.id
_entity.type
_entity.pdbx_description
1 polymer ?
#
loop_
_entity_poly.entity_id
_entity_poly.type
_entity_poly.pdbx_seq_one_letter_code
_entity_poly.pdbx_strand_id
1 'polypeptide(L)'
;MSAAGEVHYNSRRSGRSGTARTPNPHRPNPEWVPITARPAATAVNSLPRIQKPLLHRAATGALLLSAALVLSAAPALAPAIELRDVAALAKQRATEPYRAPTEIPAFLQELSYEQARLFRFLPERRLWRTTNSQFQVSFIAPARHQRYPVKIRRVTAEGVRDIPFDREQFDFGDPDLVKRIPPDLGFAGLRLEYPINRAGEPEPVVEFSGASYFRGVGKGGVPGLWARGLAIDTGLPGGEEFPMFREFWLEQPRAGADKMRVFALLEGPSITGGYEFTVTPGDNTRIGVRAEIFTRKPVTMLGLAPLTSM
;
A
#
# COMPACT_ATOMS: atom_id res chain seq x y z
N MET A 1 -25.03 -4.58 3.90
CA MET A 1 -24.84 -4.70 5.37
C MET A 1 -23.39 -4.43 5.67
N SER A 2 -23.07 -3.69 6.74
CA SER A 2 -21.67 -3.52 7.18
C SER A 2 -21.32 -4.63 8.17
N ALA A 3 -20.29 -5.41 7.88
CA ALA A 3 -19.79 -6.47 8.75
C ALA A 3 -18.29 -6.29 8.95
N ALA A 4 -17.90 -5.79 10.13
CA ALA A 4 -16.51 -5.74 10.55
C ALA A 4 -16.20 -6.97 11.39
N GLY A 5 -15.34 -7.86 10.87
CA GLY A 5 -14.84 -9.04 11.57
C GLY A 5 -13.33 -8.99 11.69
N GLU A 6 -12.82 -8.74 12.90
CA GLU A 6 -11.39 -8.84 13.18
C GLU A 6 -11.06 -10.23 13.72
N VAL A 7 -10.23 -10.98 13.00
CA VAL A 7 -9.82 -12.35 13.38
C VAL A 7 -8.35 -12.32 13.79
N HIS A 8 -8.03 -12.97 14.91
CA HIS A 8 -6.65 -13.16 15.37
C HIS A 8 -6.36 -14.64 15.52
N TYR A 9 -5.24 -15.08 14.96
CA TYR A 9 -4.74 -16.44 15.13
C TYR A 9 -3.27 -16.42 15.59
N ASN A 10 -2.89 -17.38 16.43
CA ASN A 10 -1.60 -17.39 17.11
C ASN A 10 -1.10 -18.84 17.29
N SER A 11 -0.22 -19.27 16.39
CA SER A 11 0.30 -20.63 16.30
C SER A 11 1.63 -20.80 17.06
N ARG A 12 1.58 -20.80 18.40
CA ARG A 12 2.73 -21.25 19.21
C ARG A 12 2.96 -22.77 19.04
N ARG A 13 4.21 -23.17 18.77
CA ARG A 13 4.74 -24.52 19.07
C ARG A 13 6.01 -24.42 19.90
N SER A 14 6.32 -25.47 20.65
CA SER A 14 7.30 -25.46 21.75
C SER A 14 8.14 -26.73 21.83
N GLY A 15 9.44 -26.57 22.09
CA GLY A 15 10.44 -27.63 22.35
C GLY A 15 11.82 -27.12 21.91
N ARG A 16 12.79 -26.89 22.81
CA ARG A 16 13.69 -27.85 23.51
C ARG A 16 14.57 -28.68 22.54
N SER A 17 15.88 -28.84 22.75
CA SER A 17 16.73 -28.39 23.88
C SER A 17 18.24 -28.56 23.64
N GLY A 18 19.06 -27.69 24.25
CA GLY A 18 20.50 -27.92 24.52
C GLY A 18 21.44 -27.69 23.33
N THR A 19 22.73 -27.37 23.53
CA THR A 19 23.56 -27.39 24.75
C THR A 19 24.29 -26.04 24.99
N ALA A 20 25.00 -25.91 26.12
CA ALA A 20 25.73 -24.70 26.49
C ALA A 20 27.24 -24.96 26.73
N ARG A 21 28.07 -23.95 26.48
CA ARG A 21 29.42 -23.80 27.09
C ARG A 21 29.68 -22.34 27.45
N THR A 22 30.55 -22.14 28.43
CA THR A 22 30.75 -20.94 29.23
C THR A 22 31.93 -20.05 28.77
N PRO A 23 32.03 -18.79 29.23
CA PRO A 23 32.95 -17.79 28.66
C PRO A 23 34.34 -17.77 29.31
N ASN A 24 35.25 -16.97 28.73
CA ASN A 24 36.57 -16.63 29.29
C ASN A 24 36.72 -15.08 29.36
N PRO A 25 37.17 -14.48 30.48
CA PRO A 25 37.16 -13.02 30.68
C PRO A 25 38.54 -12.34 30.49
N HIS A 26 38.66 -11.10 31.01
CA HIS A 26 39.80 -10.15 30.94
C HIS A 26 39.92 -9.42 29.57
N ARG A 27 40.27 -8.13 29.47
CA ARG A 27 40.92 -7.16 30.40
C ARG A 27 40.16 -5.80 30.50
N PRO A 28 40.53 -4.86 31.40
CA PRO A 28 39.63 -3.80 31.90
C PRO A 28 39.71 -2.45 31.16
N ASN A 29 38.82 -1.54 31.54
CA ASN A 29 38.64 -0.18 31.00
C ASN A 29 38.81 0.91 32.11
N PRO A 30 39.69 1.91 31.92
CA PRO A 30 39.69 3.19 32.64
C PRO A 30 39.42 4.39 31.69
N GLU A 31 38.93 5.56 32.11
CA GLU A 31 38.20 5.97 33.32
C GLU A 31 37.48 7.31 32.97
N TRP A 32 36.49 7.74 33.77
CA TRP A 32 35.77 9.01 33.50
C TRP A 32 36.40 10.19 34.26
N VAL A 33 36.61 11.32 33.57
CA VAL A 33 37.00 12.59 34.18
C VAL A 33 35.91 13.65 33.93
N PRO A 34 35.17 14.09 34.97
CA PRO A 34 34.25 15.23 34.87
C PRO A 34 35.00 16.55 35.12
N ILE A 35 34.64 17.60 34.38
CA ILE A 35 35.09 18.99 34.64
C ILE A 35 33.94 19.80 35.24
N THR A 36 34.27 20.64 36.24
CA THR A 36 33.34 21.40 37.09
C THR A 36 32.98 22.77 36.50
N ALA A 37 32.12 23.57 37.17
CA ALA A 37 31.42 24.71 36.57
C ALA A 37 31.42 26.02 37.39
N ARG A 38 31.51 27.18 36.68
CA ARG A 38 31.14 28.57 37.06
C ARG A 38 31.90 29.22 38.25
N PRO A 39 31.75 30.53 38.58
CA PRO A 39 31.09 31.69 37.89
C PRO A 39 32.16 32.56 37.15
N ALA A 40 32.19 33.91 36.97
CA ALA A 40 31.36 35.13 37.18
C ALA A 40 31.79 36.21 36.12
N ALA A 41 31.13 37.32 35.74
CA ALA A 41 29.91 38.06 36.13
C ALA A 41 30.06 39.34 37.03
N THR A 42 30.42 40.51 36.45
CA THR A 42 30.31 41.85 37.13
C THR A 42 30.10 43.05 36.17
N ALA A 43 29.44 44.11 36.69
CA ALA A 43 29.39 45.56 36.36
C ALA A 43 29.74 46.09 34.93
N VAL A 44 29.01 47.02 34.28
CA VAL A 44 27.99 48.06 34.61
C VAL A 44 28.50 49.35 35.29
N ASN A 45 28.63 50.42 34.49
CA ASN A 45 28.29 51.84 34.76
C ASN A 45 28.54 52.68 33.48
N SER A 46 28.01 53.89 33.26
CA SER A 46 27.40 54.90 34.15
C SER A 46 26.20 55.66 33.51
N LEU A 47 25.52 56.50 34.31
CA LEU A 47 24.39 57.40 33.92
C LEU A 47 24.85 58.88 33.91
N PRO A 48 24.12 59.83 33.28
CA PRO A 48 22.93 60.50 33.88
C PRO A 48 21.73 60.61 32.88
N ARG A 49 20.45 60.61 33.27
CA ARG A 49 19.66 61.25 34.36
C ARG A 49 19.26 62.72 34.10
N ILE A 50 18.13 62.92 33.40
CA ILE A 50 17.35 64.18 33.35
C ILE A 50 15.85 63.86 33.65
N GLN A 51 15.04 64.87 33.98
CA GLN A 51 13.78 64.78 34.75
C GLN A 51 12.50 64.55 33.93
N LYS A 52 11.40 64.18 34.63
CA LYS A 52 10.00 64.26 34.16
C LYS A 52 9.47 65.71 34.32
N PRO A 53 8.39 66.11 33.63
CA PRO A 53 7.08 66.03 34.30
C PRO A 53 5.91 65.54 33.38
N LEU A 54 4.67 65.80 33.80
CA LEU A 54 3.44 65.10 33.42
C LEU A 54 2.70 65.67 32.19
N LEU A 55 1.88 64.81 31.57
CA LEU A 55 0.56 65.06 30.95
C LEU A 55 0.38 66.26 30.00
N HIS A 56 -0.13 66.00 28.78
CA HIS A 56 -1.42 66.56 28.36
C HIS A 56 -2.06 65.85 27.15
N ARG A 57 -3.39 65.66 27.25
CA ARG A 57 -4.47 65.55 26.24
C ARG A 57 -4.29 64.78 24.91
N ALA A 58 -5.39 64.09 24.55
CA ALA A 58 -5.54 63.30 23.33
C ALA A 58 -5.66 64.14 22.04
N ALA A 59 -5.27 63.51 20.92
CA ALA A 59 -5.77 63.79 19.58
C ALA A 59 -6.08 62.45 18.90
N THR A 60 -7.25 62.31 18.28
CA THR A 60 -7.75 61.05 17.72
C THR A 60 -7.55 60.94 16.21
N GLY A 61 -7.12 59.76 15.76
CA GLY A 61 -7.55 59.14 14.50
C GLY A 61 -6.84 59.56 13.21
N ALA A 62 -5.95 58.70 12.71
CA ALA A 62 -5.80 58.34 11.30
C ALA A 62 -4.64 57.35 11.04
N LEU A 63 -4.71 56.08 11.52
CA LEU A 63 -3.81 55.01 11.02
C LEU A 63 -4.32 53.58 11.30
N LEU A 64 -5.54 53.24 10.89
CA LEU A 64 -6.13 51.90 11.07
C LEU A 64 -6.86 51.41 9.80
N LEU A 65 -6.11 50.99 8.77
CA LEU A 65 -6.66 50.18 7.67
C LEU A 65 -5.61 49.39 6.87
N SER A 66 -4.64 48.80 7.57
CA SER A 66 -3.73 47.76 7.03
C SER A 66 -3.78 46.50 7.89
N ALA A 67 -4.98 46.11 8.32
CA ALA A 67 -5.21 44.82 8.95
C ALA A 67 -4.92 43.71 7.94
N ALA A 68 -3.85 42.95 8.16
CA ALA A 68 -3.34 42.00 7.19
C ALA A 68 -4.31 40.83 6.98
N LEU A 69 -5.08 40.86 5.90
CA LEU A 69 -5.88 39.73 5.44
C LEU A 69 -4.97 38.68 4.79
N VAL A 70 -4.03 38.13 5.57
CA VAL A 70 -3.38 36.85 5.26
C VAL A 70 -4.45 35.78 5.45
N LEU A 71 -5.31 35.66 4.44
CA LEU A 71 -6.22 34.54 4.31
C LEU A 71 -5.36 33.32 4.02
N SER A 72 -4.89 32.66 5.08
CA SER A 72 -4.18 31.40 5.01
C SER A 72 -5.10 30.38 4.35
N ALA A 73 -4.95 30.25 3.02
CA ALA A 73 -5.48 29.16 2.27
C ALA A 73 -4.82 27.89 2.81
N ALA A 74 -5.47 27.25 3.78
CA ALA A 74 -5.10 25.93 4.23
C ALA A 74 -4.97 25.07 2.96
N PRO A 75 -3.84 24.37 2.75
CA PRO A 75 -3.61 23.63 1.53
C PRO A 75 -4.78 22.67 1.34
N ALA A 76 -5.57 22.90 0.29
CA ALA A 76 -6.79 22.16 0.04
C ALA A 76 -6.43 20.68 0.07
N LEU A 77 -7.02 19.93 1.01
CA LEU A 77 -6.67 18.52 1.19
C LEU A 77 -6.87 17.84 -0.16
N ALA A 78 -5.78 17.36 -0.75
CA ALA A 78 -5.81 16.68 -2.03
C ALA A 78 -6.88 15.59 -1.97
N PRO A 79 -7.70 15.40 -3.02
CA PRO A 79 -8.80 14.44 -2.99
C PRO A 79 -8.24 13.02 -2.88
N ALA A 80 -8.08 12.57 -1.63
CA ALA A 80 -7.83 11.19 -1.30
C ALA A 80 -9.00 10.36 -1.80
N ILE A 81 -8.70 9.33 -2.58
CA ILE A 81 -9.67 8.30 -2.91
C ILE A 81 -10.05 7.61 -1.61
N GLU A 82 -11.35 7.50 -1.35
CA GLU A 82 -11.93 6.79 -0.24
C GLU A 82 -12.79 5.63 -0.72
N LEU A 83 -13.11 4.67 0.17
CA LEU A 83 -13.91 3.50 -0.16
C LEU A 83 -15.21 3.86 -0.90
N ARG A 84 -15.88 4.94 -0.47
CA ARG A 84 -17.14 5.44 -1.04
C ARG A 84 -17.03 5.77 -2.53
N ASP A 85 -15.87 6.21 -3.00
CA ASP A 85 -15.68 6.72 -4.37
C ASP A 85 -15.52 5.52 -5.33
N VAL A 86 -14.80 4.48 -4.89
CA VAL A 86 -14.68 3.20 -5.60
C VAL A 86 -15.99 2.38 -5.49
N ALA A 87 -16.71 2.48 -4.36
CA ALA A 87 -18.03 1.89 -4.19
C ALA A 87 -19.09 2.56 -5.10
N ALA A 88 -19.04 3.88 -5.28
CA ALA A 88 -19.90 4.59 -6.23
C ALA A 88 -19.65 4.14 -7.67
N LEU A 89 -18.37 3.99 -8.07
CA LEU A 89 -18.00 3.42 -9.37
C LEU A 89 -18.48 1.97 -9.53
N ALA A 90 -18.34 1.13 -8.51
CA ALA A 90 -18.86 -0.24 -8.52
C ALA A 90 -20.39 -0.26 -8.68
N LYS A 91 -21.10 0.58 -7.93
CA LYS A 91 -22.56 0.72 -8.01
C LYS A 91 -23.03 1.16 -9.39
N GLN A 92 -22.32 2.08 -10.04
CA GLN A 92 -22.58 2.44 -11.45
C GLN A 92 -22.40 1.22 -12.37
N ARG A 93 -21.26 0.51 -12.26
CA ARG A 93 -20.99 -0.68 -13.09
C ARG A 93 -22.03 -1.79 -12.90
N ALA A 94 -22.65 -1.92 -11.74
CA ALA A 94 -23.75 -2.87 -11.51
C ALA A 94 -25.04 -2.55 -12.30
N THR A 95 -25.20 -1.34 -12.85
CA THR A 95 -26.34 -0.99 -13.72
C THR A 95 -26.08 -1.23 -15.21
N GLU A 96 -24.83 -1.53 -15.59
CA GLU A 96 -24.42 -1.79 -16.97
C GLU A 96 -24.37 -3.32 -17.24
N PRO A 97 -24.49 -3.79 -18.49
CA PRO A 97 -24.17 -5.18 -18.83
C PRO A 97 -22.66 -5.46 -18.64
N TYR A 98 -22.30 -6.65 -18.13
CA TYR A 98 -20.90 -7.02 -17.94
C TYR A 98 -20.12 -7.03 -19.25
N ARG A 99 -18.90 -6.49 -19.23
CA ARG A 99 -17.94 -6.55 -20.33
C ARG A 99 -16.65 -7.17 -19.82
N ALA A 100 -16.29 -8.31 -20.39
CA ALA A 100 -15.01 -8.96 -20.11
C ALA A 100 -13.83 -8.02 -20.46
N PRO A 101 -12.69 -8.14 -19.77
CA PRO A 101 -11.44 -7.54 -20.24
C PRO A 101 -11.00 -8.16 -21.57
N THR A 102 -10.28 -7.41 -22.39
CA THR A 102 -9.49 -7.99 -23.49
C THR A 102 -8.48 -8.96 -22.90
N GLU A 103 -8.38 -10.17 -23.47
CA GLU A 103 -7.32 -11.11 -23.08
C GLU A 103 -5.95 -10.68 -23.62
N ILE A 104 -4.88 -11.09 -22.94
CA ILE A 104 -3.51 -10.99 -23.46
C ILE A 104 -3.32 -11.85 -24.73
N PRO A 105 -2.37 -11.50 -25.62
CA PRO A 105 -2.08 -12.27 -26.82
C PRO A 105 -1.87 -13.77 -26.55
N ALA A 106 -2.40 -14.62 -27.43
CA ALA A 106 -2.39 -16.09 -27.30
C ALA A 106 -1.01 -16.65 -26.94
N PHE A 107 0.07 -16.14 -27.54
CA PHE A 107 1.44 -16.62 -27.27
C PHE A 107 1.90 -16.44 -25.81
N LEU A 108 1.30 -15.53 -25.04
CA LEU A 108 1.55 -15.37 -23.59
C LEU A 108 0.69 -16.34 -22.76
N GLN A 109 -0.48 -16.75 -23.28
CA GLN A 109 -1.33 -17.77 -22.68
C GLN A 109 -0.74 -19.18 -22.86
N GLU A 110 -0.11 -19.42 -24.01
CA GLU A 110 0.44 -20.71 -24.45
C GLU A 110 1.81 -21.05 -23.86
N LEU A 111 2.46 -20.11 -23.15
CA LEU A 111 3.77 -20.33 -22.53
C LEU A 111 3.79 -21.58 -21.65
N SER A 112 4.93 -22.27 -21.62
CA SER A 112 5.20 -23.28 -20.60
C SER A 112 5.33 -22.65 -19.21
N TYR A 113 5.22 -23.46 -18.15
CA TYR A 113 5.52 -23.00 -16.78
C TYR A 113 6.98 -22.52 -16.66
N GLU A 114 7.90 -23.21 -17.35
CA GLU A 114 9.34 -22.90 -17.35
C GLU A 114 9.66 -21.56 -17.99
N GLN A 115 8.95 -21.15 -19.05
CA GLN A 115 9.07 -19.80 -19.62
C GLN A 115 8.43 -18.75 -18.70
N ALA A 116 7.21 -18.99 -18.24
CA ALA A 116 6.48 -18.03 -17.42
C ALA A 116 7.18 -17.72 -16.08
N ARG A 117 7.89 -18.68 -15.47
CA ARG A 117 8.65 -18.47 -14.22
C ARG A 117 9.95 -17.65 -14.39
N LEU A 118 10.32 -17.30 -15.62
CA LEU A 118 11.42 -16.36 -15.89
C LEU A 118 10.96 -14.90 -15.75
N PHE A 119 9.65 -14.62 -15.87
CA PHE A 119 9.12 -13.26 -15.85
C PHE A 119 9.27 -12.65 -14.45
N ARG A 120 10.16 -11.67 -14.32
CA ARG A 120 10.58 -11.08 -13.04
C ARG A 120 10.51 -9.56 -13.14
N PHE A 121 9.91 -8.94 -12.14
CA PHE A 121 9.96 -7.49 -11.99
C PHE A 121 11.34 -7.06 -11.46
N LEU A 122 11.93 -6.03 -12.05
CA LEU A 122 13.27 -5.55 -11.70
C LEU A 122 13.26 -4.75 -10.38
N PRO A 123 14.03 -5.14 -9.34
CA PRO A 123 13.99 -4.50 -8.02
C PRO A 123 14.30 -2.99 -8.04
N GLU A 124 15.15 -2.55 -8.95
CA GLU A 124 15.51 -1.14 -9.14
C GLU A 124 14.41 -0.29 -9.77
N ARG A 125 13.43 -0.93 -10.44
CA ARG A 125 12.26 -0.29 -11.07
C ARG A 125 11.04 -0.20 -10.14
N ARG A 126 11.13 -0.70 -8.90
CA ARG A 126 10.02 -0.75 -7.92
C ARG A 126 9.42 0.64 -7.65
N LEU A 127 8.08 0.71 -7.59
CA LEU A 127 7.37 1.93 -7.26
C LEU A 127 7.81 2.45 -5.88
N TRP A 128 8.00 3.77 -5.80
CA TRP A 128 8.45 4.50 -4.60
C TRP A 128 9.82 4.11 -4.03
N ARG A 129 10.62 3.27 -4.71
CA ARG A 129 11.98 2.91 -4.28
C ARG A 129 12.90 4.11 -4.01
N THR A 130 12.72 5.21 -4.73
CA THR A 130 13.49 6.45 -4.61
C THR A 130 12.91 7.44 -3.60
N THR A 131 11.94 7.03 -2.79
CA THR A 131 11.32 7.84 -1.72
C THR A 131 11.72 7.33 -0.34
N ASN A 132 11.47 8.13 0.70
CA ASN A 132 11.70 7.74 2.11
C ASN A 132 10.61 6.77 2.66
N SER A 133 9.90 6.05 1.79
CA SER A 133 8.92 5.02 2.15
C SER A 133 9.61 3.69 2.45
N GLN A 134 9.11 2.98 3.46
CA GLN A 134 9.46 1.57 3.70
C GLN A 134 8.71 0.63 2.74
N PHE A 135 7.49 0.99 2.35
CA PHE A 135 6.72 0.27 1.33
C PHE A 135 7.24 0.58 -0.07
N GLN A 136 7.41 -0.49 -0.85
CA GLN A 136 7.64 -0.46 -2.30
C GLN A 136 6.61 -1.35 -2.98
N VAL A 137 6.45 -1.22 -4.30
CA VAL A 137 5.54 -2.10 -5.07
C VAL A 137 6.25 -2.62 -6.31
N SER A 138 6.15 -3.94 -6.53
CA SER A 138 6.46 -4.58 -7.82
C SER A 138 5.18 -5.04 -8.51
N PHE A 139 5.21 -5.10 -9.83
CA PHE A 139 4.08 -5.55 -10.64
C PHE A 139 4.31 -6.95 -11.20
N ILE A 140 3.25 -7.60 -11.65
CA ILE A 140 3.29 -8.96 -12.18
C ILE A 140 3.01 -8.89 -13.68
N ALA A 141 3.90 -9.43 -14.51
CA ALA A 141 3.69 -9.53 -15.95
C ALA A 141 2.66 -10.64 -16.27
N PRO A 142 1.69 -10.42 -17.16
CA PRO A 142 0.74 -11.45 -17.56
C PRO A 142 1.36 -12.66 -18.25
N ALA A 143 1.02 -13.86 -17.78
CA ALA A 143 1.33 -15.13 -18.42
C ALA A 143 0.28 -16.22 -18.13
N ARG A 144 0.13 -17.16 -19.06
CA ARG A 144 -0.65 -18.41 -18.94
C ARG A 144 -2.11 -18.21 -18.56
N HIS A 145 -2.43 -18.38 -17.27
CA HIS A 145 -3.77 -18.29 -16.71
C HIS A 145 -4.12 -16.86 -16.26
N GLN A 146 -3.14 -15.97 -16.13
CA GLN A 146 -3.33 -14.55 -15.81
C GLN A 146 -3.72 -13.75 -17.06
N ARG A 147 -4.77 -14.20 -17.75
CA ARG A 147 -5.13 -13.74 -19.11
C ARG A 147 -5.62 -12.29 -19.19
N TYR A 148 -5.99 -11.71 -18.06
CA TYR A 148 -6.77 -10.47 -17.99
C TYR A 148 -6.00 -9.39 -17.25
N PRO A 149 -5.51 -8.35 -17.94
CA PRO A 149 -4.77 -7.27 -17.30
C PRO A 149 -5.64 -6.41 -16.36
N VAL A 150 -5.01 -5.91 -15.30
CA VAL A 150 -5.58 -4.97 -14.34
C VAL A 150 -4.95 -3.58 -14.53
N LYS A 151 -5.74 -2.53 -14.34
CA LYS A 151 -5.21 -1.15 -14.30
C LYS A 151 -4.69 -0.85 -12.90
N ILE A 152 -3.55 -0.16 -12.80
CA ILE A 152 -2.99 0.26 -11.52
C ILE A 152 -2.79 1.78 -11.56
N ARG A 153 -3.18 2.45 -10.48
CA ARG A 153 -3.02 3.90 -10.32
C ARG A 153 -2.32 4.21 -9.00
N ARG A 154 -1.53 5.28 -8.98
CA ARG A 154 -1.06 5.91 -7.74
C ARG A 154 -2.00 7.05 -7.36
N VAL A 155 -2.22 7.24 -6.07
CA VAL A 155 -2.92 8.38 -5.48
C VAL A 155 -1.92 9.17 -4.66
N THR A 156 -1.69 10.44 -5.03
CA THR A 156 -0.70 11.33 -4.43
C THR A 156 -1.33 12.68 -4.07
N ALA A 157 -0.56 13.62 -3.51
CA ALA A 157 -1.07 14.97 -3.22
C ALA A 157 -1.44 15.75 -4.50
N GLU A 158 -0.92 15.32 -5.66
CA GLU A 158 -1.18 15.85 -6.99
C GLU A 158 -2.35 15.11 -7.70
N GLY A 159 -3.07 14.26 -6.97
CA GLY A 159 -4.26 13.52 -7.41
C GLY A 159 -3.97 12.07 -7.86
N VAL A 160 -4.87 11.54 -8.69
CA VAL A 160 -4.78 10.16 -9.21
C VAL A 160 -4.04 10.15 -10.55
N ARG A 161 -3.09 9.22 -10.73
CA ARG A 161 -2.39 8.98 -12.00
C ARG A 161 -2.28 7.50 -12.29
N ASP A 162 -2.58 7.11 -13.52
CA ASP A 162 -2.34 5.75 -14.03
C ASP A 162 -0.84 5.44 -14.02
N ILE A 163 -0.51 4.18 -13.70
CA ILE A 163 0.83 3.63 -13.84
C ILE A 163 0.82 2.84 -15.17
N PRO A 164 1.52 3.30 -16.22
CA PRO A 164 1.57 2.58 -17.48
C PRO A 164 2.36 1.27 -17.32
N PHE A 165 2.02 0.27 -18.12
CA PHE A 165 2.91 -0.86 -18.35
C PHE A 165 4.15 -0.39 -19.10
N ASP A 166 5.30 -0.94 -18.73
CA ASP A 166 6.57 -0.73 -19.41
C ASP A 166 7.34 -2.05 -19.36
N ARG A 167 7.75 -2.55 -20.53
CA ARG A 167 8.51 -3.80 -20.64
C ARG A 167 9.90 -3.70 -20.02
N GLU A 168 10.49 -2.50 -19.91
CA GLU A 168 11.78 -2.30 -19.23
C GLU A 168 11.70 -2.39 -17.70
N GLN A 169 10.50 -2.60 -17.12
CA GLN A 169 10.33 -2.91 -15.71
C GLN A 169 10.56 -4.40 -15.38
N PHE A 170 10.78 -5.23 -16.40
CA PHE A 170 10.81 -6.69 -16.28
C PHE A 170 11.99 -7.33 -17.02
N ASP A 171 12.55 -8.36 -16.41
CA ASP A 171 13.26 -9.43 -17.12
C ASP A 171 12.24 -10.50 -17.54
N PHE A 172 12.28 -10.90 -18.81
CA PHE A 172 11.42 -11.95 -19.38
C PHE A 172 12.20 -13.25 -19.71
N GLY A 173 13.53 -13.26 -19.52
CA GLY A 173 14.42 -14.39 -19.81
C GLY A 173 14.68 -14.68 -21.30
N ASP A 174 13.89 -14.13 -22.22
CA ASP A 174 13.96 -14.36 -23.66
C ASP A 174 13.88 -13.03 -24.45
N PRO A 175 14.98 -12.55 -25.06
CA PRO A 175 15.00 -11.31 -25.84
C PRO A 175 14.12 -11.31 -27.11
N ASP A 176 13.79 -12.46 -27.68
CA ASP A 176 12.89 -12.58 -28.84
C ASP A 176 11.42 -12.57 -28.40
N LEU A 177 11.12 -13.07 -27.21
CA LEU A 177 9.82 -12.87 -26.56
C LEU A 177 9.58 -11.39 -26.28
N VAL A 178 10.56 -10.65 -25.74
CA VAL A 178 10.44 -9.20 -25.44
C VAL A 178 9.99 -8.37 -26.65
N LYS A 179 10.51 -8.68 -27.85
CA LYS A 179 10.15 -8.00 -29.11
C LYS A 179 8.66 -8.14 -29.47
N ARG A 180 7.99 -9.17 -28.95
CA ARG A 180 6.58 -9.50 -29.23
C ARG A 180 5.61 -8.94 -28.18
N ILE A 181 6.13 -8.38 -27.07
CA ILE A 181 5.32 -7.85 -25.96
C ILE A 181 4.67 -6.52 -26.37
N PRO A 182 3.31 -6.41 -26.35
CA PRO A 182 2.63 -5.15 -26.59
C PRO A 182 3.06 -4.07 -25.58
N PRO A 183 3.21 -2.79 -26.00
CA PRO A 183 3.56 -1.70 -25.09
C PRO A 183 2.44 -1.42 -24.06
N ASP A 184 1.22 -1.88 -24.33
CA ASP A 184 -0.01 -1.69 -23.56
C ASP A 184 -0.49 -2.97 -22.87
N LEU A 185 0.36 -4.01 -22.77
CA LEU A 185 0.01 -5.34 -22.21
C LEU A 185 -0.66 -5.29 -20.82
N GLY A 186 -0.32 -4.30 -20.00
CA GLY A 186 -0.85 -4.17 -18.64
C GLY A 186 -0.26 -5.18 -17.65
N PHE A 187 -0.78 -5.18 -16.42
CA PHE A 187 -0.26 -6.00 -15.32
C PHE A 187 -1.25 -7.12 -14.97
N ALA A 188 -0.77 -8.28 -14.54
CA ALA A 188 -1.59 -9.37 -14.01
C ALA A 188 -1.93 -9.22 -12.51
N GLY A 189 -1.30 -8.26 -11.84
CA GLY A 189 -1.37 -8.07 -10.40
C GLY A 189 -0.19 -7.26 -9.87
N LEU A 190 -0.08 -7.21 -8.54
CA LEU A 190 0.96 -6.47 -7.83
C LEU A 190 1.37 -7.16 -6.53
N ARG A 191 2.57 -6.82 -6.04
CA ARG A 191 3.06 -7.20 -4.71
C ARG A 191 3.41 -5.95 -3.93
N LEU A 192 2.85 -5.82 -2.73
CA LEU A 192 3.31 -4.85 -1.74
C LEU A 192 4.54 -5.41 -1.05
N GLU A 193 5.60 -4.64 -1.01
CA GLU A 193 6.90 -5.05 -0.48
C GLU A 193 7.31 -4.16 0.70
N TYR A 194 7.87 -4.76 1.74
CA TYR A 194 8.25 -4.07 2.98
C TYR A 194 9.46 -4.77 3.63
N PRO A 195 10.39 -4.06 4.30
CA PRO A 195 11.54 -4.66 4.98
C PRO A 195 11.15 -5.38 6.27
N ILE A 196 10.42 -6.50 6.16
CA ILE A 196 9.78 -7.20 7.28
C ILE A 196 10.77 -8.10 8.04
N ASN A 197 11.69 -8.79 7.35
CA ASN A 197 12.69 -9.63 7.99
C ASN A 197 14.01 -8.89 8.24
N ARG A 198 14.41 -7.96 7.36
CA ARG A 198 15.68 -7.23 7.45
C ARG A 198 15.51 -5.76 7.05
N ALA A 199 16.11 -4.86 7.82
CA ALA A 199 16.07 -3.42 7.56
C ALA A 199 16.80 -3.11 6.23
N GLY A 200 16.14 -2.35 5.35
CA GLY A 200 16.71 -1.97 4.05
C GLY A 200 16.56 -3.00 2.92
N GLU A 201 15.99 -4.18 3.18
CA GLU A 201 15.73 -5.22 2.18
C GLU A 201 14.21 -5.45 2.02
N PRO A 202 13.48 -4.67 1.19
CA PRO A 202 12.05 -4.89 0.95
C PRO A 202 11.80 -6.18 0.17
N GLU A 203 10.86 -6.97 0.69
CA GLU A 203 10.40 -8.26 0.16
C GLU A 203 8.85 -8.33 0.15
N PRO A 204 8.23 -9.19 -0.67
CA PRO A 204 6.77 -9.28 -0.77
C PRO A 204 6.07 -9.70 0.54
N VAL A 205 5.24 -8.81 1.06
CA VAL A 205 4.40 -9.04 2.27
C VAL A 205 2.92 -9.26 1.94
N VAL A 206 2.45 -8.73 0.80
CA VAL A 206 1.11 -9.01 0.26
C VAL A 206 1.19 -9.14 -1.26
N GLU A 207 0.47 -10.10 -1.84
CA GLU A 207 0.33 -10.28 -3.29
C GLU A 207 -1.15 -10.28 -3.69
N PHE A 208 -1.50 -9.49 -4.70
CA PHE A 208 -2.80 -9.48 -5.39
C PHE A 208 -2.57 -10.02 -6.81
N SER A 209 -3.15 -11.16 -7.15
CA SER A 209 -2.84 -11.85 -8.42
C SER A 209 -3.92 -12.88 -8.79
N GLY A 210 -4.49 -12.74 -9.98
CA GLY A 210 -5.52 -13.65 -10.52
C GLY A 210 -6.91 -13.44 -9.91
N ALA A 211 -7.93 -13.35 -10.76
CA ALA A 211 -9.32 -13.04 -10.38
C ALA A 211 -9.41 -11.98 -9.25
N SER A 212 -9.97 -12.33 -8.09
CA SER A 212 -9.98 -11.48 -6.88
C SER A 212 -9.15 -12.08 -5.73
N TYR A 213 -8.16 -12.91 -6.04
CA TYR A 213 -7.30 -13.55 -5.03
C TYR A 213 -6.23 -12.59 -4.49
N PHE A 214 -5.98 -12.70 -3.18
CA PHE A 214 -4.87 -12.04 -2.50
C PHE A 214 -4.32 -12.89 -1.35
N ARG A 215 -3.06 -12.70 -0.99
CA ARG A 215 -2.42 -13.40 0.15
C ARG A 215 -1.45 -12.49 0.89
N GLY A 216 -1.30 -12.72 2.19
CA GLY A 216 -0.32 -12.02 3.04
C GLY A 216 0.71 -12.99 3.63
N VAL A 217 1.90 -12.48 3.96
CA VAL A 217 2.99 -13.23 4.61
C VAL A 217 3.48 -12.43 5.82
N GLY A 218 3.51 -13.07 7.00
CA GLY A 218 4.08 -12.51 8.23
C GLY A 218 5.59 -12.72 8.31
N LYS A 219 6.22 -12.09 9.31
CA LYS A 219 7.68 -12.16 9.53
C LYS A 219 8.16 -13.62 9.67
N GLY A 220 9.21 -13.98 8.92
CA GLY A 220 9.76 -15.34 8.85
C GLY A 220 8.83 -16.38 8.20
N GLY A 221 7.67 -15.97 7.69
CA GLY A 221 6.71 -16.85 7.02
C GLY A 221 7.07 -17.13 5.55
N VAL A 222 6.30 -18.04 4.96
CA VAL A 222 6.32 -18.32 3.51
C VAL A 222 4.90 -18.17 2.94
N PRO A 223 4.73 -17.90 1.63
CA PRO A 223 3.40 -17.83 1.01
C PRO A 223 2.65 -19.16 1.14
N GLY A 224 1.46 -19.11 1.75
CA GLY A 224 0.58 -20.27 1.94
C GLY A 224 -0.79 -20.06 1.31
N LEU A 225 -1.84 -20.18 2.13
CA LEU A 225 -3.24 -19.99 1.73
C LEU A 225 -3.50 -18.63 1.07
N TRP A 226 -4.54 -18.59 0.24
CA TRP A 226 -5.08 -17.37 -0.35
C TRP A 226 -6.41 -16.98 0.31
N ALA A 227 -6.67 -15.68 0.35
CA ALA A 227 -8.01 -15.13 0.47
C ALA A 227 -8.54 -14.73 -0.92
N ARG A 228 -9.85 -14.51 -1.03
CA ARG A 228 -10.45 -13.87 -2.21
C ARG A 228 -11.32 -12.69 -1.78
N GLY A 229 -11.50 -11.71 -2.67
CA GLY A 229 -12.43 -10.60 -2.45
C GLY A 229 -13.88 -11.09 -2.29
N LEU A 230 -14.25 -12.11 -3.05
CA LEU A 230 -15.59 -12.71 -3.04
C LEU A 230 -15.57 -14.14 -3.59
N ALA A 231 -16.58 -14.92 -3.25
CA ALA A 231 -16.89 -16.22 -3.85
C ALA A 231 -18.38 -16.27 -4.23
N ILE A 232 -18.72 -16.83 -5.39
CA ILE A 232 -20.07 -16.81 -5.96
C ILE A 232 -20.42 -18.21 -6.49
N ASP A 233 -21.50 -18.80 -5.98
CA ASP A 233 -22.04 -20.10 -6.38
C ASP A 233 -21.02 -21.27 -6.30
N THR A 234 -19.96 -21.09 -5.49
CA THR A 234 -18.90 -22.07 -5.21
C THR A 234 -19.46 -23.41 -4.75
N GLY A 235 -19.07 -24.49 -5.44
CA GLY A 235 -19.50 -25.86 -5.13
C GLY A 235 -20.93 -26.20 -5.55
N LEU A 236 -21.66 -25.30 -6.20
CA LEU A 236 -23.00 -25.58 -6.73
C LEU A 236 -22.94 -26.22 -8.14
N PRO A 237 -23.94 -27.05 -8.53
CA PRO A 237 -23.98 -27.69 -9.85
C PRO A 237 -24.00 -26.73 -11.05
N GLY A 238 -24.35 -25.46 -10.86
CA GLY A 238 -24.34 -24.43 -11.90
C GLY A 238 -22.94 -23.92 -12.28
N GLY A 239 -21.91 -24.26 -11.49
CA GLY A 239 -20.55 -23.74 -11.64
C GLY A 239 -20.28 -22.47 -10.82
N GLU A 240 -19.01 -22.26 -10.48
CA GLU A 240 -18.54 -21.12 -9.68
C GLU A 240 -18.25 -19.89 -10.57
N GLU A 241 -18.71 -18.71 -10.16
CA GLU A 241 -18.31 -17.44 -10.79
C GLU A 241 -17.09 -16.84 -10.07
N PHE A 242 -16.05 -16.50 -10.84
CA PHE A 242 -14.82 -15.89 -10.35
C PHE A 242 -14.77 -14.39 -10.71
N PRO A 243 -15.36 -13.49 -9.89
CA PRO A 243 -15.23 -12.05 -10.10
C PRO A 243 -13.78 -11.61 -9.83
N MET A 244 -13.35 -10.55 -10.53
CA MET A 244 -11.95 -10.13 -10.54
C MET A 244 -11.73 -8.68 -10.10
N PHE A 245 -10.57 -8.38 -9.51
CA PHE A 245 -10.14 -6.99 -9.35
C PHE A 245 -9.67 -6.45 -10.70
N ARG A 246 -10.38 -5.44 -11.22
CA ARG A 246 -10.16 -4.84 -12.55
C ARG A 246 -9.18 -3.67 -12.50
N GLU A 247 -9.31 -2.85 -11.45
CA GLU A 247 -8.60 -1.59 -11.30
C GLU A 247 -8.19 -1.39 -9.84
N PHE A 248 -6.96 -0.94 -9.61
CA PHE A 248 -6.37 -0.68 -8.30
C PHE A 248 -5.96 0.79 -8.15
N TRP A 249 -6.12 1.34 -6.94
CA TRP A 249 -5.62 2.65 -6.53
C TRP A 249 -4.72 2.47 -5.31
N LEU A 250 -3.45 2.81 -5.45
CA LEU A 250 -2.42 2.66 -4.41
C LEU A 250 -2.21 4.03 -3.76
N GLU A 251 -2.59 4.20 -2.49
CA GLU A 251 -2.31 5.44 -1.75
C GLU A 251 -0.79 5.55 -1.52
N GLN A 252 -0.19 6.68 -1.87
CA GLN A 252 1.25 6.85 -1.69
C GLN A 252 1.61 6.89 -0.19
N PRO A 253 2.38 5.91 0.32
CA PRO A 253 2.79 5.86 1.71
C PRO A 253 3.63 7.10 2.06
N ARG A 254 3.40 7.65 3.26
CA ARG A 254 4.25 8.70 3.82
C ARG A 254 5.62 8.13 4.22
N ALA A 255 6.60 9.00 4.35
CA ALA A 255 7.91 8.62 4.88
C ALA A 255 7.77 7.93 6.25
N GLY A 256 8.42 6.78 6.44
CA GLY A 256 8.32 6.00 7.66
C GLY A 256 6.96 5.32 7.94
N ALA A 257 6.03 5.27 6.97
CA ALA A 257 4.74 4.60 7.17
C ALA A 257 4.89 3.10 7.51
N ASP A 258 4.05 2.65 8.44
CA ASP A 258 3.90 1.28 8.96
C ASP A 258 2.71 0.53 8.32
N LYS A 259 1.82 1.27 7.67
CA LYS A 259 0.66 0.76 6.93
C LYS A 259 0.54 1.38 5.54
N MET A 260 -0.08 0.64 4.63
CA MET A 260 -0.42 1.09 3.28
C MET A 260 -1.89 0.85 2.97
N ARG A 261 -2.54 1.81 2.30
CA ARG A 261 -3.92 1.69 1.79
C ARG A 261 -3.92 1.36 0.31
N VAL A 262 -4.74 0.38 -0.06
CA VAL A 262 -4.99 -0.02 -1.45
C VAL A 262 -6.50 -0.11 -1.64
N PHE A 263 -7.03 0.51 -2.68
CA PHE A 263 -8.41 0.33 -3.08
C PHE A 263 -8.48 -0.51 -4.36
N ALA A 264 -9.55 -1.28 -4.53
CA ALA A 264 -9.78 -2.08 -5.71
C ALA A 264 -11.24 -2.07 -6.16
N LEU A 265 -11.45 -2.04 -7.47
CA LEU A 265 -12.75 -2.30 -8.11
C LEU A 265 -12.82 -3.78 -8.48
N LEU A 266 -13.74 -4.51 -7.83
CA LEU A 266 -14.12 -5.86 -8.18
C LEU A 266 -15.25 -5.82 -9.23
N GLU A 267 -15.16 -6.68 -10.25
CA GLU A 267 -16.19 -6.87 -11.26
C GLU A 267 -16.26 -8.33 -11.74
N GLY A 268 -17.48 -8.82 -11.93
CA GLY A 268 -17.78 -10.06 -12.65
C GLY A 268 -19.12 -9.98 -13.39
N PRO A 269 -19.54 -11.08 -14.04
CA PRO A 269 -20.84 -11.19 -14.70
C PRO A 269 -22.03 -10.89 -13.79
N SER A 270 -22.00 -11.32 -12.53
CA SER A 270 -23.13 -11.19 -11.59
C SER A 270 -23.01 -10.04 -10.60
N ILE A 271 -21.79 -9.63 -10.23
CA ILE A 271 -21.53 -8.72 -9.12
C ILE A 271 -20.44 -7.68 -9.46
N THR A 272 -20.51 -6.53 -8.81
CA THR A 272 -19.40 -5.57 -8.68
C THR A 272 -19.14 -5.24 -7.21
N GLY A 273 -17.99 -4.67 -6.87
CA GLY A 273 -17.76 -4.15 -5.53
C GLY A 273 -16.60 -3.17 -5.42
N GLY A 274 -16.72 -2.20 -4.51
CA GLY A 274 -15.61 -1.33 -4.11
C GLY A 274 -14.95 -1.88 -2.85
N TYR A 275 -13.63 -2.01 -2.85
CA TYR A 275 -12.84 -2.56 -1.74
C TYR A 275 -11.80 -1.56 -1.25
N GLU A 276 -11.56 -1.55 0.05
CA GLU A 276 -10.43 -0.90 0.72
C GLU A 276 -9.67 -1.95 1.53
N PHE A 277 -8.36 -2.03 1.30
CA PHE A 277 -7.40 -2.84 2.02
C PHE A 277 -6.47 -1.92 2.82
N THR A 278 -6.37 -2.12 4.13
CA THR A 278 -5.31 -1.53 4.97
C THR A 278 -4.35 -2.65 5.36
N VAL A 279 -3.13 -2.58 4.84
CA VAL A 279 -2.08 -3.58 5.07
C VAL A 279 -1.09 -3.06 6.11
N THR A 280 -0.87 -3.83 7.18
CA THR A 280 0.11 -3.55 8.24
C THR A 280 1.02 -4.77 8.43
N PRO A 281 2.25 -4.76 7.88
CA PRO A 281 3.22 -5.83 8.03
C PRO A 281 3.71 -6.00 9.47
N GLY A 282 4.10 -7.23 9.83
CA GLY A 282 4.65 -7.56 11.15
C GLY A 282 4.74 -9.06 11.37
N ASP A 283 4.94 -9.49 12.63
CA ASP A 283 4.98 -10.92 12.99
C ASP A 283 3.78 -11.69 12.41
N ASN A 284 2.59 -11.10 12.50
CA ASN A 284 1.46 -11.40 11.64
C ASN A 284 1.15 -10.16 10.77
N THR A 285 1.34 -10.24 9.45
CA THR A 285 0.90 -9.20 8.51
C THR A 285 -0.62 -9.13 8.50
N ARG A 286 -1.18 -8.01 8.99
CA ARG A 286 -2.63 -7.77 9.04
C ARG A 286 -3.10 -7.16 7.72
N ILE A 287 -4.24 -7.64 7.22
CA ILE A 287 -4.95 -7.06 6.07
C ILE A 287 -6.37 -6.76 6.53
N GLY A 288 -6.64 -5.51 6.94
CA GLY A 288 -7.99 -5.05 7.21
C GLY A 288 -8.72 -4.81 5.90
N VAL A 289 -9.91 -5.40 5.73
CA VAL A 289 -10.70 -5.29 4.49
C VAL A 289 -12.05 -4.63 4.78
N ARG A 290 -12.43 -3.64 3.98
CA ARG A 290 -13.78 -3.08 3.92
C ARG A 290 -14.29 -3.20 2.49
N ALA A 291 -15.57 -3.54 2.30
CA ALA A 291 -16.15 -3.72 0.99
C ALA A 291 -17.60 -3.26 0.92
N GLU A 292 -17.99 -2.70 -0.22
CA GLU A 292 -19.38 -2.47 -0.62
C GLU A 292 -19.65 -3.22 -1.92
N ILE A 293 -20.68 -4.08 -1.94
CA ILE A 293 -20.92 -5.08 -2.98
C ILE A 293 -22.30 -4.84 -3.60
N PHE A 294 -22.40 -4.91 -4.93
CA PHE A 294 -23.61 -4.62 -5.70
C PHE A 294 -23.90 -5.74 -6.72
N THR A 295 -25.11 -6.26 -6.72
CA THR A 295 -25.56 -7.31 -7.65
C THR A 295 -26.04 -6.70 -8.97
N ARG A 296 -25.43 -7.13 -10.08
CA ARG A 296 -25.86 -6.86 -11.46
C ARG A 296 -27.04 -7.76 -11.87
N LYS A 297 -27.09 -8.98 -11.31
CA LYS A 297 -28.20 -9.95 -11.37
C LYS A 297 -28.19 -10.81 -10.09
N PRO A 298 -29.25 -11.60 -9.79
CA PRO A 298 -29.25 -12.53 -8.67
C PRO A 298 -28.12 -13.57 -8.74
N VAL A 299 -27.69 -14.03 -7.56
CA VAL A 299 -26.74 -15.15 -7.35
C VAL A 299 -27.35 -16.12 -6.33
N THR A 300 -26.93 -17.38 -6.34
CA THR A 300 -27.51 -18.43 -5.48
C THR A 300 -26.84 -18.46 -4.10
N MET A 301 -25.52 -18.26 -4.05
CA MET A 301 -24.70 -18.30 -2.84
C MET A 301 -23.60 -17.24 -2.89
N LEU A 302 -23.44 -16.50 -1.80
CA LEU A 302 -22.44 -15.43 -1.66
C LEU A 302 -21.47 -15.75 -0.52
N GLY A 303 -20.26 -16.17 -0.87
CA GLY A 303 -19.18 -16.42 0.09
C GLY A 303 -18.44 -15.14 0.43
N LEU A 304 -18.62 -14.64 1.65
CA LEU A 304 -17.92 -13.46 2.20
C LEU A 304 -16.64 -13.87 2.92
N ALA A 305 -15.59 -13.05 2.81
CA ALA A 305 -14.24 -13.32 3.33
C ALA A 305 -13.69 -14.76 3.03
N PRO A 306 -13.85 -15.30 1.81
CA PRO A 306 -13.47 -16.67 1.51
C PRO A 306 -11.95 -16.88 1.56
N LEU A 307 -11.54 -18.04 2.08
CA LEU A 307 -10.17 -18.54 2.05
C LEU A 307 -10.06 -19.76 1.12
N THR A 308 -8.86 -20.08 0.66
CA THR A 308 -8.56 -21.24 -0.17
C THR A 308 -7.15 -21.75 0.14
N SER A 309 -7.02 -23.04 0.42
CA SER A 309 -5.75 -23.74 0.71
C SER A 309 -5.70 -25.06 -0.04
N MET A 310 -4.51 -25.62 -0.10
CA MET A 310 -4.22 -27.04 -0.36
C MET A 310 -3.62 -27.67 0.89
#